data_AF-A0A834SH87-F1
#
_entry.id   AF-A0A834SH87-F1
#
_cell.length_a   1.000
_cell.length_b   1.000
_cell.length_c   1.000
_cell.angle_alpha   90.00
_cell.angle_beta   90.00
_cell.angle_gamma   90.00
#
_symmetry.space_group_name_H-M   'P 1'
#
loop_
_entity.id
_entity.type
_entity.pdbx_description
1 polymer ?
#
loop_
_entity_poly.entity_id
_entity_poly.type
_entity_poly.pdbx_seq_one_letter_code
_entity_poly.pdbx_strand_id
1 'polypeptide(L)'
;MSELVARTGRLHQRYEAGCRLVAGCIPFKYRSPAETSDGGSQKILEVLMISSASGHGLVFPKGGWENDETVEEAAAREAVEEAGVRGELLSCVFTDNDIRIWLKIAQIRYASQGIIGVIEASADYEEFLGYYEFKSKTLQDDCCPEGICKAAMFALLVKEELQFWPEQSTRKRSWLTIPEAVHSCRHQWMRNALENSFLKWHEEQMVNTSKKENHLILPASLPN
;
A
#
# COMPACT_ATOMS: atom_id res chain seq x y z
N MET A 1 -26.48 10.10 9.65
CA MET A 1 -25.47 9.14 9.16
C MET A 1 -25.47 9.25 7.65
N SER A 2 -24.36 9.69 7.04
CA SER A 2 -24.19 9.65 5.59
C SER A 2 -24.16 8.19 5.16
N GLU A 3 -25.04 7.81 4.23
CA GLU A 3 -25.06 6.47 3.65
C GLU A 3 -23.76 6.27 2.86
N LEU A 4 -23.00 5.22 3.16
CA LEU A 4 -21.82 4.87 2.37
C LEU A 4 -22.34 4.27 1.07
N VAL A 5 -22.23 5.02 -0.03
CA VAL A 5 -22.66 4.59 -1.36
C VAL A 5 -21.43 4.46 -2.24
N ALA A 6 -21.30 3.33 -2.94
CA ALA A 6 -20.21 3.11 -3.88
C ALA A 6 -20.33 4.09 -5.05
N ARG A 7 -19.21 4.67 -5.48
CA ARG A 7 -19.18 5.45 -6.72
C ARG A 7 -19.57 4.57 -7.91
N THR A 8 -20.32 5.17 -8.83
CA THR A 8 -20.77 4.52 -10.07
C THR A 8 -20.64 5.48 -11.24
N GLY A 9 -20.44 4.93 -12.44
CA GLY A 9 -20.24 5.72 -13.66
C GLY A 9 -18.78 5.86 -14.07
N ARG A 10 -18.54 6.58 -15.16
CA ARG A 10 -17.18 6.76 -15.76
C ARG A 10 -16.94 8.15 -16.34
N LEU A 11 -17.82 9.12 -16.06
CA LEU A 11 -17.73 10.46 -16.65
C LEU A 11 -16.41 11.16 -16.31
N HIS A 12 -15.82 10.82 -15.17
CA HIS A 12 -14.56 11.40 -14.70
C HIS A 12 -13.38 10.41 -14.71
N GLN A 13 -13.54 9.23 -15.34
CA GLN A 13 -12.49 8.21 -15.41
C GLN A 13 -11.25 8.74 -16.14
N ARG A 14 -10.06 8.54 -15.54
CA ARG A 14 -8.78 8.89 -16.16
C ARG A 14 -8.26 7.82 -17.12
N TYR A 15 -7.61 8.28 -18.18
CA TYR A 15 -6.90 7.46 -19.16
C TYR A 15 -5.53 8.10 -19.48
N GLU A 16 -4.51 7.25 -19.65
CA GLU A 16 -3.15 7.66 -20.04
C GLU A 16 -2.65 6.69 -21.12
N ALA A 17 -2.16 7.20 -22.25
CA ALA A 17 -1.64 6.39 -23.36
C ALA A 17 -2.59 5.25 -23.81
N GLY A 18 -3.91 5.51 -23.82
CA GLY A 18 -4.92 4.51 -24.19
C GLY A 18 -5.20 3.46 -23.10
N CYS A 19 -4.60 3.60 -21.92
CA CYS A 19 -4.81 2.72 -20.76
C CYS A 19 -5.72 3.40 -19.75
N ARG A 20 -6.70 2.67 -19.22
CA ARG A 20 -7.54 3.15 -18.12
C ARG A 20 -6.75 3.13 -16.81
N LEU A 21 -6.75 4.25 -16.08
CA LEU A 21 -6.06 4.34 -14.80
C LEU A 21 -6.91 3.81 -13.65
N VAL A 22 -6.30 2.97 -12.83
CA VAL A 22 -6.91 2.30 -11.69
C VAL A 22 -6.05 2.57 -10.46
N ALA A 23 -6.68 2.76 -9.31
CA ALA A 23 -5.99 2.86 -8.03
C ALA A 23 -6.47 1.75 -7.09
N GLY A 24 -5.59 1.25 -6.24
CA GLY A 24 -5.92 0.20 -5.29
C GLY A 24 -4.86 0.04 -4.21
N CYS A 25 -5.11 -0.86 -3.27
CA CYS A 25 -4.15 -1.12 -2.19
C CYS A 25 -4.08 -2.60 -1.82
N ILE A 26 -3.01 -2.96 -1.10
CA ILE A 26 -2.84 -4.22 -0.37
C ILE A 26 -3.08 -3.87 1.11
N PRO A 27 -4.31 -4.07 1.63
CA PRO A 27 -4.57 -3.83 3.03
C PRO A 27 -3.92 -4.93 3.87
N PHE A 28 -3.28 -4.54 4.97
CA PHE A 28 -2.60 -5.48 5.85
C PHE A 28 -2.76 -5.10 7.32
N LYS A 29 -2.59 -6.08 8.20
CA LYS A 29 -2.53 -5.90 9.66
C LYS A 29 -1.61 -6.93 10.31
N TYR A 30 -1.30 -6.68 11.57
CA TYR A 30 -0.55 -7.59 12.41
C TYR A 30 -1.47 -8.23 13.44
N ARG A 31 -1.48 -9.55 13.51
CA ARG A 31 -2.14 -10.30 14.57
C ARG A 31 -1.09 -10.70 15.61
N SER A 32 -1.32 -10.37 16.87
CA SER A 32 -0.54 -10.97 17.96
C SER A 32 -0.91 -12.45 18.07
N PRO A 33 0.05 -13.38 18.11
CA PRO A 33 -0.27 -14.75 18.47
C PRO A 33 -0.92 -14.76 19.87
N ALA A 34 -1.90 -15.64 20.07
CA ALA A 34 -2.43 -15.90 21.41
C ALA A 34 -1.25 -16.28 22.32
N GLU A 35 -1.22 -15.78 23.55
CA GLU A 35 -0.11 -15.96 24.49
C GLU A 35 0.26 -17.45 24.61
N THR A 36 1.30 -17.88 23.89
CA THR A 36 1.97 -19.15 24.10
C THR A 36 3.22 -18.86 24.91
N SER A 37 3.48 -19.68 25.92
CA SER A 37 4.51 -19.55 26.95
C SER A 37 5.97 -19.62 26.46
N ASP A 38 6.22 -19.42 25.16
CA ASP A 38 7.56 -19.40 24.57
C ASP A 38 7.88 -17.96 24.10
N GLY A 39 9.00 -17.42 24.59
CA GLY A 39 9.33 -15.98 24.65
C GLY A 39 9.61 -15.28 23.31
N GLY A 40 9.03 -15.73 22.20
CA GLY A 40 9.14 -15.12 20.89
C GLY A 40 7.79 -14.57 20.40
N SER A 41 7.47 -13.32 20.74
CA SER A 41 6.25 -12.66 20.26
C SER A 41 6.40 -12.18 18.80
N GLN A 42 6.45 -13.10 17.83
CA GLN A 42 6.46 -12.73 16.42
C GLN A 42 5.04 -12.45 15.93
N LYS A 43 4.76 -11.19 15.58
CA LYS A 43 3.47 -10.79 15.02
C LYS A 43 3.24 -11.46 13.66
N ILE A 44 2.05 -12.00 13.45
CA ILE A 44 1.67 -12.65 12.18
C ILE A 44 1.17 -11.56 11.23
N LEU A 45 1.82 -11.42 10.08
CA LEU A 45 1.40 -10.52 9.00
C LEU A 45 0.25 -11.14 8.22
N GLU A 46 -0.88 -10.43 8.15
CA GLU A 46 -2.03 -10.80 7.35
C GLU A 46 -2.35 -9.72 6.33
N VAL A 47 -2.75 -10.13 5.13
CA VAL A 47 -3.27 -9.25 4.07
C VAL A 47 -4.74 -9.53 3.83
N LEU A 48 -5.48 -8.48 3.46
CA LEU A 48 -6.88 -8.60 3.11
C LEU A 48 -7.05 -8.68 1.60
N MET A 49 -7.86 -9.63 1.16
CA MET A 49 -8.31 -9.73 -0.22
C MET A 49 -9.82 -9.87 -0.27
N ILE A 50 -10.40 -9.59 -1.43
CA ILE A 50 -11.85 -9.70 -1.68
C ILE A 50 -12.16 -10.69 -2.79
N SER A 51 -13.35 -11.28 -2.76
CA SER A 51 -13.85 -12.12 -3.84
C SER A 51 -13.99 -11.33 -5.15
N SER A 52 -13.63 -11.97 -6.25
CA SER A 52 -13.75 -11.33 -7.55
C SER A 52 -15.21 -11.30 -8.06
N ALA A 53 -15.68 -10.15 -8.57
CA ALA A 53 -17.05 -10.01 -9.08
C ALA A 53 -17.34 -10.85 -10.34
N SER A 54 -16.32 -11.28 -11.08
CA SER A 54 -16.44 -11.92 -12.39
C SER A 54 -15.80 -13.30 -12.48
N GLY A 55 -15.64 -14.02 -11.36
CA GLY A 55 -15.12 -15.39 -11.37
C GLY A 55 -14.44 -15.84 -10.08
N HIS A 56 -13.67 -16.92 -10.19
CA HIS A 56 -12.94 -17.52 -9.08
C HIS A 56 -11.67 -16.75 -8.71
N GLY A 57 -11.22 -16.95 -7.48
CA GLY A 57 -10.03 -16.33 -6.92
C GLY A 57 -10.31 -15.00 -6.23
N LEU A 58 -9.26 -14.49 -5.59
CA LEU A 58 -9.28 -13.27 -4.81
C LEU A 58 -8.50 -12.16 -5.51
N VAL A 59 -8.90 -10.93 -5.24
CA VAL A 59 -8.28 -9.71 -5.76
C VAL A 59 -8.05 -8.71 -4.64
N PHE A 60 -7.15 -7.77 -4.88
CA PHE A 60 -7.02 -6.59 -4.05
C PHE A 60 -8.12 -5.56 -4.34
N PRO A 61 -8.56 -4.79 -3.32
CA PRO A 61 -9.50 -3.71 -3.52
C PRO A 61 -8.90 -2.65 -4.44
N LYS A 62 -9.58 -2.36 -5.55
CA LYS A 62 -9.13 -1.43 -6.58
C LYS A 62 -10.26 -1.05 -7.53
N GLY A 63 -10.19 0.16 -8.07
CA GLY A 63 -11.12 0.62 -9.08
C GLY A 63 -10.67 1.89 -9.80
N GLY A 64 -11.59 2.54 -10.51
CA GLY A 64 -11.27 3.63 -11.42
C GLY A 64 -10.70 4.83 -10.68
N TRP A 65 -9.58 5.37 -11.15
CA TRP A 65 -9.07 6.66 -10.68
C TRP A 65 -9.77 7.81 -11.44
N GLU A 66 -10.47 8.67 -10.71
CA GLU A 66 -11.24 9.77 -11.28
C GLU A 66 -10.53 11.14 -11.23
N ASN A 67 -11.00 12.10 -12.02
CA ASN A 67 -10.40 13.43 -12.17
C ASN A 67 -10.55 14.35 -10.93
N ASP A 68 -11.44 14.02 -10.01
CA ASP A 68 -11.78 14.81 -8.83
C ASP A 68 -11.06 14.36 -7.54
N GLU A 69 -10.17 13.37 -7.63
CA GLU A 69 -9.45 12.78 -6.49
C GLU A 69 -7.96 12.53 -6.82
N THR A 70 -7.12 12.46 -5.79
CA THR A 70 -5.75 11.94 -5.91
C THR A 70 -5.76 10.42 -6.09
N VAL A 71 -4.62 9.85 -6.49
CA VAL A 71 -4.50 8.39 -6.67
C VAL A 71 -4.60 7.65 -5.32
N GLU A 72 -4.12 8.27 -4.24
CA GLU A 72 -4.21 7.78 -2.87
C GLU A 72 -5.66 7.83 -2.37
N GLU A 73 -6.35 8.95 -2.60
CA GLU A 73 -7.77 9.10 -2.26
C GLU A 73 -8.61 8.04 -2.98
N ALA A 74 -8.33 7.79 -4.26
CA ALA A 74 -8.96 6.71 -5.03
C ALA A 74 -8.68 5.34 -4.41
N ALA A 75 -7.42 5.01 -4.09
CA ALA A 75 -7.06 3.73 -3.48
C ALA A 75 -7.73 3.52 -2.10
N ALA A 76 -7.81 4.57 -1.28
CA ALA A 76 -8.46 4.54 0.03
C ALA A 76 -9.98 4.39 -0.10
N ARG A 77 -10.60 5.10 -1.05
CA ARG A 77 -12.03 4.98 -1.36
C ARG A 77 -12.38 3.55 -1.77
N GLU A 78 -11.62 2.95 -2.67
CA GLU A 78 -11.84 1.57 -3.14
C GLU A 78 -11.68 0.54 -2.00
N ALA A 79 -10.77 0.77 -1.06
CA ALA A 79 -10.64 -0.06 0.15
C ALA A 79 -11.90 -0.01 1.03
N VAL A 80 -12.54 1.14 1.14
CA VAL A 80 -13.80 1.30 1.87
C VAL A 80 -14.95 0.68 1.08
N GLU A 81 -15.06 0.97 -0.20
CA GLU A 81 -16.18 0.56 -1.06
C GLU A 81 -16.21 -0.95 -1.27
N GLU A 82 -15.08 -1.57 -1.64
CA GLU A 82 -15.03 -3.00 -1.98
C GLU A 82 -14.78 -3.90 -0.76
N ALA A 83 -14.00 -3.45 0.24
CA ALA A 83 -13.55 -4.27 1.36
C ALA A 83 -14.06 -3.81 2.74
N GLY A 84 -14.60 -2.59 2.85
CA GLY A 84 -15.06 -2.05 4.12
C GLY A 84 -13.94 -1.85 5.13
N VAL A 85 -12.75 -1.45 4.68
CA VAL A 85 -11.62 -1.16 5.57
C VAL A 85 -11.13 0.27 5.42
N ARG A 86 -10.72 0.87 6.54
CA ARG A 86 -10.03 2.16 6.58
C ARG A 86 -8.68 1.99 7.24
N GLY A 87 -7.74 2.80 6.80
CA GLY A 87 -6.38 2.72 7.29
C GLY A 87 -5.52 3.86 6.83
N GLU A 88 -4.24 3.69 7.12
CA GLU A 88 -3.20 4.61 6.71
C GLU A 88 -2.56 4.03 5.45
N LEU A 89 -2.64 4.77 4.34
CA LEU A 89 -1.84 4.46 3.17
C LEU A 89 -0.40 4.78 3.53
N LEU A 90 0.41 3.75 3.64
CA LEU A 90 1.80 3.90 4.01
C LEU A 90 2.62 4.13 2.75
N SER A 91 2.83 5.41 2.45
CA SER A 91 4.12 5.85 1.93
C SER A 91 5.16 5.61 3.03
N CYS A 92 6.42 5.43 2.69
CA CYS A 92 7.47 5.27 3.69
C CYS A 92 7.57 6.59 4.49
N VAL A 93 6.84 6.72 5.61
CA VAL A 93 6.77 7.98 6.36
C VAL A 93 8.07 8.17 7.14
N PHE A 94 9.05 8.81 6.52
CA PHE A 94 9.92 9.68 7.28
C PHE A 94 9.07 10.88 7.67
N THR A 95 8.82 11.07 8.97
CA THR A 95 8.16 12.28 9.45
C THR A 95 8.98 13.52 9.04
N ASP A 96 8.39 14.72 8.95
CA ASP A 96 9.15 15.97 8.65
C ASP A 96 10.38 16.18 9.56
N ASN A 97 10.34 15.60 10.76
CA ASN A 97 11.46 15.62 11.70
C ASN A 97 12.61 14.69 11.25
N ASP A 98 12.31 13.59 10.54
CA ASP A 98 13.29 12.66 9.98
C ASP A 98 14.00 13.21 8.73
N ILE A 99 13.32 14.00 7.87
CA ILE A 99 13.99 14.70 6.74
C ILE A 99 15.04 15.68 7.24
N ARG A 100 14.73 16.46 8.28
CA ARG A 100 15.69 17.40 8.89
C ARG A 100 16.89 16.70 9.52
N ILE A 101 16.67 15.53 10.12
CA ILE A 101 17.73 14.70 10.70
C ILE A 101 18.61 14.09 9.59
N TRP A 102 18.01 13.57 8.51
CA TRP A 102 18.75 13.02 7.38
C TRP A 102 19.56 14.08 6.62
N LEU A 103 19.00 15.27 6.40
CA LEU A 103 19.72 16.41 5.83
C LEU A 103 20.89 16.81 6.72
N LYS A 104 20.71 16.87 8.06
CA LYS A 104 21.81 17.14 9.00
C LYS A 104 22.89 16.04 8.98
N ILE A 105 22.51 14.77 8.95
CA ILE A 105 23.46 13.64 8.93
C ILE A 105 24.24 13.61 7.60
N ALA A 106 23.56 13.80 6.47
CA ALA A 106 24.19 13.88 5.16
C ALA A 106 25.18 15.05 5.11
N GLN A 107 24.78 16.22 5.61
CA GLN A 107 25.62 17.41 5.64
C GLN A 107 26.86 17.27 6.55
N ILE A 108 26.73 16.61 7.70
CA ILE A 108 27.86 16.27 8.58
C ILE A 108 28.83 15.29 7.90
N ARG A 109 28.29 14.28 7.21
CA ARG A 109 29.10 13.24 6.54
C ARG A 109 29.91 13.82 5.39
N TYR A 110 29.31 14.69 4.57
CA TYR A 110 30.00 15.36 3.47
C TYR A 110 30.99 16.44 3.96
N ALA A 111 30.67 17.18 5.03
CA ALA A 111 31.59 18.12 5.66
C ALA A 111 32.86 17.43 6.19
N SER A 112 32.73 16.21 6.72
CA SER A 112 33.88 15.39 7.16
C SER A 112 34.77 14.90 6.01
N GLN A 113 34.26 14.95 4.78
CA GLN A 113 34.96 14.59 3.54
C GLN A 113 35.37 15.83 2.72
N GLY A 114 35.16 17.04 3.24
CA GLY A 114 35.55 18.30 2.59
C GLY A 114 34.67 18.71 1.40
N ILE A 115 33.49 18.10 1.23
CA ILE A 115 32.58 18.36 0.11
C ILE A 115 31.52 19.36 0.60
N ILE A 116 31.55 20.59 0.09
CA ILE A 116 30.56 21.64 0.37
C ILE A 116 29.68 21.77 -0.88
N GLY A 117 28.47 21.21 -0.83
CA GLY A 117 27.47 21.31 -1.88
C GLY A 117 26.08 21.49 -1.29
N VAL A 118 25.25 22.33 -1.90
CA VAL A 118 23.83 22.47 -1.57
C VAL A 118 23.14 21.19 -2.04
N ILE A 119 22.57 20.43 -1.13
CA ILE A 119 21.81 19.23 -1.47
C ILE A 119 20.41 19.69 -1.85
N GLU A 120 20.12 19.82 -3.14
CA GLU A 120 18.72 19.85 -3.60
C GLU A 120 18.18 18.44 -3.39
N ALA A 121 17.29 18.28 -2.42
CA ALA A 121 16.59 17.02 -2.20
C ALA A 121 15.57 16.82 -3.33
N SER A 122 16.00 16.29 -4.47
CA SER A 122 15.09 15.65 -5.42
C SER A 122 14.85 14.23 -4.94
N ALA A 123 13.92 14.07 -4.00
CA ALA A 123 13.44 12.76 -3.59
C ALA A 123 12.44 12.25 -4.63
N ASP A 124 12.94 11.83 -5.79
CA ASP A 124 12.17 11.02 -6.74
C ASP A 124 12.23 9.56 -6.28
N TYR A 125 11.51 9.25 -5.20
CA TYR A 125 11.25 7.86 -4.80
C TYR A 125 9.75 7.67 -4.77
N GLU A 126 9.20 6.93 -5.74
CA GLU A 126 7.77 6.67 -5.76
C GLU A 126 7.38 5.79 -4.56
N GLU A 127 6.67 6.43 -3.64
CA GLU A 127 6.21 6.05 -2.31
C GLU A 127 5.05 5.02 -2.32
N PHE A 128 5.21 3.98 -3.14
CA PHE A 128 4.12 3.25 -3.75
C PHE A 128 4.59 1.86 -4.22
N LEU A 129 3.72 0.83 -4.20
CA LEU A 129 4.15 -0.56 -4.47
C LEU A 129 4.54 -0.80 -5.94
N GLY A 130 4.03 0.02 -6.85
CA GLY A 130 4.32 -0.09 -8.28
C GLY A 130 3.08 -0.03 -9.16
N TYR A 131 3.31 0.26 -10.44
CA TYR A 131 2.29 0.19 -11.48
C TYR A 131 2.22 -1.22 -12.04
N TYR A 132 1.00 -1.74 -12.18
CA TYR A 132 0.76 -3.06 -12.76
C TYR A 132 -0.22 -2.97 -13.91
N GLU A 133 0.23 -3.38 -15.10
CA GLU A 133 -0.63 -3.44 -16.27
C GLU A 133 -1.39 -4.77 -16.33
N PHE A 134 -2.67 -4.68 -16.69
CA PHE A 134 -3.50 -5.87 -16.88
C PHE A 134 -4.62 -5.61 -17.88
N LYS A 135 -5.09 -6.66 -18.56
CA LYS A 135 -6.23 -6.58 -19.47
C LYS A 135 -7.53 -6.87 -18.74
N SER A 136 -8.48 -5.95 -18.85
CA SER A 136 -9.84 -6.16 -18.39
C SER A 136 -10.71 -6.71 -19.52
N LYS A 137 -11.16 -7.96 -19.38
CA LYS A 137 -12.02 -8.61 -20.38
C LYS A 137 -13.43 -8.00 -20.46
N THR A 138 -13.85 -7.31 -19.42
CA THR A 138 -15.22 -6.76 -19.29
C THR A 138 -15.34 -5.34 -19.81
N LEU A 139 -14.24 -4.69 -20.19
CA LEU A 139 -14.15 -3.22 -20.28
C LEU A 139 -13.36 -2.81 -21.52
N GLN A 140 -14.02 -2.89 -22.68
CA GLN A 140 -13.62 -2.15 -23.87
C GLN A 140 -14.54 -0.94 -23.97
N ASP A 141 -13.97 0.26 -24.09
CA ASP A 141 -14.70 1.51 -24.34
C ASP A 141 -13.97 2.32 -25.41
N ASP A 142 -14.61 3.39 -25.91
CA ASP A 142 -14.07 4.19 -27.02
C ASP A 142 -12.69 4.79 -26.70
N CYS A 143 -12.37 5.01 -25.42
CA CYS A 143 -11.10 5.54 -24.95
C CYS A 143 -10.05 4.45 -24.69
N CYS A 144 -10.45 3.19 -24.56
CA CYS A 144 -9.59 2.04 -24.32
C CYS A 144 -10.09 0.80 -25.10
N PRO A 145 -9.91 0.78 -26.43
CA PRO A 145 -10.40 -0.31 -27.28
C PRO A 145 -9.72 -1.65 -26.98
N GLU A 146 -8.47 -1.62 -26.49
CA GLU A 146 -7.71 -2.82 -26.11
C GLU A 146 -8.06 -3.35 -24.70
N GLY A 147 -8.80 -2.56 -23.90
CA GLY A 147 -9.19 -2.90 -22.53
C GLY A 147 -8.02 -2.99 -21.55
N ILE A 148 -6.92 -2.28 -21.82
CA ILE A 148 -5.74 -2.25 -20.95
C ILE A 148 -5.98 -1.29 -19.78
N CYS A 149 -5.70 -1.78 -18.57
CA CYS A 149 -5.72 -1.01 -17.35
C CYS A 149 -4.32 -0.95 -16.73
N LYS A 150 -3.98 0.19 -16.14
CA LYS A 150 -2.75 0.40 -15.36
C LYS A 150 -3.15 0.68 -13.91
N ALA A 151 -2.82 -0.25 -13.01
CA ALA A 151 -3.16 -0.16 -11.60
C ALA A 151 -2.02 0.46 -10.80
N ALA A 152 -2.30 1.55 -10.11
CA ALA A 152 -1.46 2.07 -9.06
C ALA A 152 -1.78 1.34 -7.73
N MET A 153 -0.80 0.65 -7.12
CA MET A 153 -0.99 -0.10 -5.87
C MET A 153 -0.23 0.49 -4.69
N PHE A 154 -0.90 0.56 -3.53
CA PHE A 154 -0.32 1.05 -2.27
C PHE A 154 -0.38 0.01 -1.16
N ALA A 155 0.46 0.14 -0.13
CA ALA A 155 0.28 -0.62 1.12
C ALA A 155 -0.68 0.15 2.04
N LEU A 156 -1.71 -0.51 2.59
CA LEU A 156 -2.66 0.12 3.51
C LEU A 156 -2.63 -0.59 4.86
N LEU A 157 -2.15 0.10 5.90
CA LEU A 157 -2.21 -0.42 7.27
C LEU A 157 -3.62 -0.21 7.81
N VAL A 158 -4.38 -1.30 7.95
CA VAL A 158 -5.78 -1.24 8.40
C VAL A 158 -5.84 -0.80 9.86
N LYS A 159 -6.65 0.23 10.13
CA LYS A 159 -6.95 0.74 11.48
C LYS A 159 -8.38 0.45 11.91
N GLU A 160 -9.30 0.31 10.94
CA GLU A 160 -10.73 0.09 11.19
C GLU A 160 -11.31 -0.89 10.15
N GLU A 161 -12.09 -1.86 10.63
CA GLU A 161 -12.91 -2.76 9.81
C GLU A 161 -14.39 -2.41 10.00
N LEU A 162 -15.04 -1.96 8.94
CA LEU A 162 -16.45 -1.57 8.97
C LEU A 162 -17.34 -2.81 9.09
N GLN A 163 -18.44 -2.67 9.84
CA GLN A 163 -19.47 -3.70 9.94
C GLN A 163 -20.34 -3.76 8.68
N PHE A 164 -20.60 -2.59 8.07
CA PHE A 164 -21.36 -2.45 6.84
C PHE A 164 -20.59 -1.61 5.84
N TRP A 165 -20.56 -2.03 4.57
CA TRP A 165 -19.85 -1.32 3.51
C TRP A 165 -20.54 -1.44 2.15
N PRO A 166 -20.25 -0.54 1.19
CA PRO A 166 -21.02 -0.39 -0.04
C PRO A 166 -21.18 -1.66 -0.90
N GLU A 167 -20.10 -2.40 -1.14
CA GLU A 167 -20.14 -3.61 -1.99
C GLU A 167 -20.28 -4.93 -1.22
N GLN A 168 -20.69 -4.90 0.06
CA GLN A 168 -20.72 -6.12 0.90
C GLN A 168 -21.60 -7.26 0.36
N SER A 169 -22.61 -6.94 -0.45
CA SER A 169 -23.49 -7.94 -1.07
C SER A 169 -22.85 -8.67 -2.24
N THR A 170 -21.84 -8.07 -2.88
CA THR A 170 -21.15 -8.62 -4.06
C THR A 170 -19.73 -9.07 -3.75
N ARG A 171 -19.13 -8.55 -2.67
CA ARG A 171 -17.76 -8.82 -2.25
C ARG A 171 -17.71 -9.47 -0.87
N LYS A 172 -16.90 -10.52 -0.75
CA LYS A 172 -16.53 -11.12 0.54
C LYS A 172 -15.07 -10.82 0.82
N ARG A 173 -14.79 -10.21 1.97
CA ARG A 173 -13.43 -9.98 2.47
C ARG A 173 -12.88 -11.20 3.20
N SER A 174 -11.60 -11.48 3.00
CA SER A 174 -10.87 -12.55 3.67
C SER A 174 -9.50 -12.06 4.10
N TRP A 175 -9.17 -12.29 5.37
CA TRP A 175 -7.81 -12.10 5.91
C TRP A 175 -7.00 -13.37 5.68
N LEU A 176 -5.81 -13.22 5.13
CA LEU A 176 -4.97 -14.33 4.70
C LEU A 176 -3.52 -14.09 5.11
N THR A 177 -2.81 -15.16 5.42
CA THR A 177 -1.35 -15.13 5.45
C THR A 177 -0.79 -14.90 4.05
N ILE A 178 0.47 -14.48 3.95
CA ILE A 178 1.12 -14.24 2.65
C ILE A 178 1.06 -15.49 1.73
N PRO A 179 1.39 -16.72 2.18
CA PRO A 179 1.31 -17.89 1.31
C PRO A 179 -0.12 -18.17 0.81
N GLU A 180 -1.12 -18.00 1.67
CA GLU A 180 -2.54 -18.20 1.30
C GLU A 180 -3.01 -17.15 0.29
N ALA A 181 -2.58 -15.90 0.47
CA ALA A 181 -2.89 -14.79 -0.44
C ALA A 181 -2.27 -15.02 -1.82
N VAL A 182 -0.99 -15.40 -1.88
CA VAL A 182 -0.31 -15.76 -3.12
C VAL A 182 -1.05 -16.88 -3.82
N HIS A 183 -1.41 -17.96 -3.11
CA HIS A 183 -2.14 -19.09 -3.69
C HIS A 183 -3.51 -18.68 -4.26
N SER A 184 -4.23 -17.82 -3.56
CA SER A 184 -5.61 -17.42 -3.87
C SER A 184 -5.72 -16.29 -4.90
N CYS A 185 -4.61 -15.63 -5.26
CA CYS A 185 -4.58 -14.55 -6.23
C CYS A 185 -5.14 -14.96 -7.59
N ARG A 186 -6.14 -14.21 -8.07
CA ARG A 186 -6.73 -14.43 -9.40
C ARG A 186 -5.77 -14.14 -10.55
N HIS A 187 -4.90 -13.14 -10.40
CA HIS A 187 -4.04 -12.65 -11.47
C HIS A 187 -2.56 -12.77 -11.10
N GLN A 188 -1.72 -13.13 -12.09
CA GLN A 188 -0.28 -13.27 -11.90
C GLN A 188 0.38 -11.98 -11.40
N TRP A 189 -0.06 -10.82 -11.91
CA TRP A 189 0.50 -9.54 -11.48
C TRP A 189 0.26 -9.27 -9.99
N MET A 190 -0.84 -9.74 -9.40
CA MET A 190 -1.12 -9.59 -7.96
C MET A 190 -0.20 -10.46 -7.11
N ARG A 191 0.15 -11.67 -7.60
CA ARG A 191 1.16 -12.53 -6.97
C ARG A 191 2.51 -11.82 -6.97
N ASN A 192 2.91 -11.28 -8.12
CA ASN A 192 4.13 -10.50 -8.25
C ASN A 192 4.11 -9.26 -7.35
N ALA A 193 2.96 -8.59 -7.20
CA ALA A 193 2.81 -7.44 -6.30
C ALA A 193 3.01 -7.81 -4.83
N LEU A 194 2.52 -8.98 -4.40
CA LEU A 194 2.80 -9.50 -3.06
C LEU A 194 4.27 -9.84 -2.87
N GLU A 195 4.80 -10.69 -3.75
CA GLU A 195 6.11 -11.32 -3.55
C GLU A 195 7.27 -10.33 -3.79
N ASN A 196 7.20 -9.53 -4.85
CA ASN A 196 8.34 -8.72 -5.30
C ASN A 196 8.27 -7.27 -4.83
N SER A 197 7.08 -6.77 -4.49
CA SER A 197 6.88 -5.38 -4.04
C SER A 197 6.52 -5.31 -2.56
N PHE A 198 5.38 -5.87 -2.16
CA PHE A 198 4.87 -5.71 -0.80
C PHE A 198 5.75 -6.34 0.27
N LEU A 199 6.21 -7.58 0.07
CA LEU A 199 7.10 -8.24 1.03
C LEU A 199 8.43 -7.49 1.19
N LYS A 200 9.04 -7.10 0.07
CA LYS A 200 10.27 -6.31 0.08
C LYS A 200 10.09 -4.98 0.79
N TRP A 201 9.03 -4.24 0.43
CA TRP A 201 8.66 -2.99 1.09
C TRP A 201 8.47 -3.19 2.59
N HIS A 202 7.77 -4.25 2.99
CA HIS A 202 7.51 -4.57 4.40
C HIS A 202 8.80 -4.88 5.17
N GLU A 203 9.71 -5.68 4.60
CA GLU A 203 11.02 -5.96 5.20
C GLU A 203 11.84 -4.68 5.40
N GLU A 204 11.81 -3.76 4.43
CA GLU A 204 12.49 -2.45 4.52
C GLU A 204 11.91 -1.58 5.66
N GLN A 205 10.59 -1.59 5.88
CA GLN A 205 9.96 -0.91 7.03
C GLN A 205 10.46 -1.44 8.38
N MET A 206 10.61 -2.76 8.51
CA MET A 206 11.06 -3.39 9.76
C MET A 206 12.53 -3.04 10.06
N VAL A 207 13.40 -3.08 9.05
CA VAL A 207 14.82 -2.72 9.19
C VAL A 207 14.99 -1.26 9.58
N ASN A 208 14.20 -0.36 9.01
CA ASN A 208 14.27 1.06 9.33
C ASN A 208 13.79 1.35 10.76
N THR A 209 12.78 0.62 11.23
CA THR A 209 12.27 0.75 12.61
C THR A 209 13.32 0.31 13.64
N SER A 210 13.97 -0.84 13.44
CA SER A 210 15.01 -1.35 14.35
C SER A 210 16.30 -0.51 14.36
N LYS A 211 16.65 0.15 13.25
CA LYS A 211 17.77 1.11 13.23
C LYS A 211 17.45 2.39 14.01
N LYS A 212 16.18 2.82 14.02
CA LYS A 212 15.72 4.00 14.77
C LYS A 212 15.81 3.75 16.28
N GLU A 213 15.42 2.56 16.75
CA GLU A 213 15.52 2.17 18.17
C GLU A 213 16.98 2.07 18.64
N ASN A 214 17.87 1.48 17.82
CA ASN A 214 19.29 1.36 18.18
C ASN A 214 20.06 2.69 18.15
N HIS A 215 19.62 3.69 17.38
CA HIS A 215 20.24 5.01 17.37
C HIS A 215 19.78 5.92 18.53
N LEU A 216 18.65 5.60 19.17
CA LEU A 216 18.14 6.32 20.35
C LEU A 216 18.79 5.86 21.67
N ILE A 217 19.50 4.73 21.66
CA ILE A 217 20.36 4.31 22.78
C ILE A 217 21.75 4.91 22.56
N LEU A 218 21.92 6.17 22.94
CA LEU A 218 23.27 6.70 23.21
C LEU A 218 23.84 5.91 24.41
N PRO A 219 25.11 5.47 24.39
CA PRO A 219 25.71 4.86 25.58
C PRO A 219 25.62 5.87 26.73
N ALA A 220 24.92 5.48 27.80
CA ALA A 220 24.86 6.23 29.03
C ALA A 220 26.29 6.43 29.56
N SER A 221 26.73 7.69 29.61
CA SER A 221 27.85 8.22 30.39
C SER A 221 29.17 7.43 30.34
N LEU A 222 30.17 7.99 29.66
CA LEU A 222 31.57 7.69 29.98
C LEU A 222 31.83 8.02 31.47
N PRO A 223 32.39 7.11 32.28
CA PRO A 223 32.84 7.47 33.63
C PRO A 223 34.13 8.31 33.55
N ASN A 224 34.03 9.50 34.17
CA ASN A 224 35.02 10.50 34.58
C ASN A 224 36.21 10.82 33.66
#